data_AF-A0A0M3UFU3-F1
#
_entry.id   AF-A0A0M3UFU3-F1
#
_cell.length_a   1.000
_cell.length_b   1.000
_cell.length_c   1.000
_cell.angle_alpha   90.00
_cell.angle_beta   90.00
_cell.angle_gamma   90.00
#
_symmetry.space_group_name_H-M   'P 1'
#
loop_
_entity.id
_entity.type
_entity.pdbx_description
1 polymer ?
#
loop_
_entity_poly.entity_id
_entity_poly.type
_entity_poly.pdbx_seq_one_letter_code
_entity_poly.pdbx_strand_id
1 'polypeptide(L)'
;MIRIAVVGGGPKSLFALLALNDRLSSTPSAPVTVDVYDPQPPGAGSVWRTNQPETLRLNVQAGIVEATSCLSAETFTVWAQRVAPEMGPVRYPPRRLVGRYLQEQFQLLSRRGSITVGHVPEVVTGVERKGPVWQVSGTFGANTYDEVLLATGHGLAQAPAADPMKGAVNRFPLIGDYAALTPEALPAGSEVWIRGAALTAYDVAMLLTEGRGGDWQWTNDSGDGARLRYRSCGEEPRLIIFSSRSGTLMLPKSEMVPGEVVACLEGHKASLREWGQEVRETDAPAELSLSGLWLILVRCAQDCARVMGLDVSALALWRTALTGHSAVAGCGAAAPERPHNAAAFLERALAVNQLQAPVTTGWLWARVWSGLYAELVAAMDRLPRTARDWRQFARVAHSLEKITFGPPELTARKLAALIDAGLLQLATTEQTPPPAAILVDAVTPGPGVLPAAAPAGTPTSELFAGLLHRGDISIRPGDRGLLTASDGTCIALNGSRNESLAALGRPTEDPTLGHDTLNRSLHGEHLLWAQRIAGLITDRLNH
;
A
#
# COMPACT_ATOMS: atom_id res chain seq x y z
N MET A 1 -27.39 11.59 -21.51
CA MET A 1 -25.99 11.87 -21.13
C MET A 1 -25.84 11.54 -19.66
N ILE A 2 -24.87 10.73 -19.28
CA ILE A 2 -24.57 10.43 -17.87
C ILE A 2 -23.32 11.19 -17.48
N ARG A 3 -23.37 11.93 -16.37
CA ARG A 3 -22.23 12.66 -15.81
C ARG A 3 -21.71 11.98 -14.57
N ILE A 4 -20.42 11.66 -14.54
CA ILE A 4 -19.75 11.00 -13.42
C ILE A 4 -18.70 11.94 -12.86
N ALA A 5 -18.71 12.17 -11.54
CA ALA A 5 -17.59 12.79 -10.85
C ALA A 5 -16.70 11.70 -10.27
N VAL A 6 -15.39 11.81 -10.49
CA VAL A 6 -14.40 10.94 -9.87
C VAL A 6 -13.52 11.79 -8.96
N VAL A 7 -13.57 11.51 -7.65
CA VAL A 7 -12.79 12.23 -6.64
C VAL A 7 -11.52 11.45 -6.33
N GLY A 8 -10.41 11.89 -6.91
CA GLY A 8 -9.11 11.22 -6.89
C GLY A 8 -8.71 10.72 -8.28
N GLY A 9 -7.55 11.16 -8.76
CA GLY A 9 -6.97 10.88 -10.08
C GLY A 9 -5.85 9.84 -10.04
N GLY A 10 -5.79 9.01 -9.00
CA GLY A 10 -4.76 7.98 -8.85
C GLY A 10 -5.04 6.69 -9.64
N PRO A 11 -4.23 5.63 -9.39
CA PRO A 11 -4.32 4.38 -10.13
C PRO A 11 -5.69 3.69 -10.03
N LYS A 12 -6.36 3.75 -8.86
CA LYS A 12 -7.65 3.08 -8.65
C LYS A 12 -8.77 3.65 -9.50
N SER A 13 -8.82 4.98 -9.68
CA SER A 13 -9.79 5.59 -10.59
C SER A 13 -9.44 5.33 -12.04
N LEU A 14 -8.14 5.38 -12.41
CA LEU A 14 -7.71 4.97 -13.75
C LEU A 14 -8.18 3.55 -14.10
N PHE A 15 -7.98 2.58 -13.21
CA PHE A 15 -8.40 1.19 -13.45
C PHE A 15 -9.92 1.07 -13.65
N ALA A 16 -10.71 1.78 -12.85
CA ALA A 16 -12.17 1.81 -12.97
C ALA A 16 -12.62 2.44 -14.31
N LEU A 17 -11.98 3.54 -14.72
CA LEU A 17 -12.32 4.23 -15.96
C LEU A 17 -11.89 3.46 -17.22
N LEU A 18 -10.72 2.79 -17.19
CA LEU A 18 -10.31 1.89 -18.26
C LEU A 18 -11.29 0.72 -18.39
N ALA A 19 -11.71 0.11 -17.27
CA ALA A 19 -12.70 -0.95 -17.27
C ALA A 19 -14.06 -0.48 -17.83
N LEU A 20 -14.50 0.73 -17.48
CA LEU A 20 -15.74 1.31 -18.00
C LEU A 20 -15.63 1.56 -19.51
N ASN A 21 -14.51 2.14 -19.97
CA ASN A 21 -14.25 2.33 -21.39
C ASN A 21 -14.32 1.02 -22.17
N ASP A 22 -13.63 -0.02 -21.70
CA ASP A 22 -13.58 -1.32 -22.39
C ASP A 22 -14.97 -1.93 -22.51
N ARG A 23 -15.82 -1.81 -21.47
CA ARG A 23 -17.21 -2.27 -21.47
C ARG A 23 -18.09 -1.51 -22.46
N LEU A 24 -17.88 -0.22 -22.63
CA LEU A 24 -18.68 0.64 -23.51
C LEU A 24 -18.17 0.67 -24.95
N SER A 25 -16.92 0.28 -25.20
CA SER A 25 -16.31 0.31 -26.54
C SER A 25 -17.04 -0.53 -27.59
N SER A 26 -17.82 -1.53 -27.16
CA SER A 26 -18.62 -2.40 -28.02
C SER A 26 -20.08 -1.97 -28.16
N THR A 27 -20.50 -0.91 -27.47
CA THR A 27 -21.92 -0.49 -27.40
C THR A 27 -22.07 0.91 -28.00
N PRO A 28 -22.81 1.09 -29.10
CA PRO A 28 -23.09 2.42 -29.64
C PRO A 28 -24.17 3.09 -28.79
N SER A 29 -23.81 3.78 -27.70
CA SER A 29 -24.82 4.43 -26.87
C SER A 29 -24.36 5.54 -25.91
N ALA A 30 -25.33 6.34 -25.43
CA ALA A 30 -25.30 7.64 -24.73
C ALA A 30 -23.93 8.25 -24.34
N PRO A 31 -23.70 9.56 -24.58
CA PRO A 31 -22.46 10.22 -24.18
C PRO A 31 -22.29 10.17 -22.65
N VAL A 32 -21.23 9.48 -22.21
CA VAL A 32 -20.74 9.50 -20.82
C VAL A 32 -19.68 10.58 -20.72
N THR A 33 -19.84 11.47 -19.75
CA THR A 33 -18.85 12.51 -19.43
C THR A 33 -18.36 12.31 -18.01
N VAL A 34 -17.04 12.29 -17.85
CA VAL A 34 -16.37 12.05 -16.57
C VAL A 34 -15.49 13.25 -16.25
N ASP A 35 -15.72 13.85 -15.08
CA ASP A 35 -14.84 14.87 -14.53
C ASP A 35 -13.99 14.23 -13.41
N VAL A 36 -12.68 14.14 -13.63
CA VAL A 36 -11.72 13.61 -12.66
C VAL A 36 -11.13 14.76 -11.86
N TYR A 37 -11.50 14.85 -10.58
CA TYR A 37 -11.02 15.85 -9.64
C TYR A 37 -9.78 15.35 -8.91
N ASP A 38 -8.63 15.96 -9.19
CA ASP A 38 -7.38 15.74 -8.45
C ASP A 38 -6.43 16.92 -8.71
N PRO A 39 -5.79 17.52 -7.69
CA PRO A 39 -4.81 18.58 -7.91
C PRO A 39 -3.53 18.10 -8.64
N GLN A 40 -3.32 16.78 -8.76
CA GLN A 40 -2.19 16.18 -9.45
C GLN A 40 -2.61 15.62 -10.82
N PRO A 41 -1.67 15.47 -11.78
CA PRO A 41 -1.98 14.84 -13.06
C PRO A 41 -2.62 13.44 -12.88
N PRO A 42 -3.75 13.15 -13.55
CA PRO A 42 -4.44 11.88 -13.38
C PRO A 42 -3.66 10.67 -13.91
N GLY A 43 -4.12 9.48 -13.50
CA GLY A 43 -3.45 8.20 -13.71
C GLY A 43 -2.46 7.89 -12.60
N ALA A 44 -1.47 8.76 -12.43
CA ALA A 44 -0.42 8.62 -11.43
C ALA A 44 -0.85 9.11 -10.03
N GLY A 45 -1.58 10.24 -9.97
CA GLY A 45 -1.92 10.91 -8.72
C GLY A 45 -0.70 11.38 -7.91
N SER A 46 -0.90 11.64 -6.61
CA SER A 46 0.15 12.14 -5.72
C SER A 46 1.27 11.15 -5.42
N VAL A 47 0.96 9.85 -5.33
CA VAL A 47 1.93 8.81 -4.91
C VAL A 47 2.99 8.56 -5.98
N TRP A 48 2.61 8.59 -7.26
CA TRP A 48 3.45 8.15 -8.38
C TRP A 48 3.87 9.32 -9.29
N ARG A 49 4.13 10.49 -8.71
CA ARG A 49 4.54 11.68 -9.48
C ARG A 49 5.73 11.39 -10.41
N THR A 50 5.66 11.94 -11.63
CA THR A 50 6.64 11.73 -12.70
C THR A 50 7.96 12.48 -12.51
N ASN A 51 7.99 13.45 -11.59
CA ASN A 51 9.17 14.24 -11.25
C ASN A 51 9.91 13.74 -9.99
N GLN A 52 9.56 12.56 -9.46
CA GLN A 52 10.29 11.98 -8.34
C GLN A 52 11.74 11.63 -8.73
N PRO A 53 12.71 11.78 -7.80
CA PRO A 53 14.09 11.33 -8.02
C PRO A 53 14.16 9.83 -8.37
N GLU A 54 15.10 9.46 -9.25
CA GLU A 54 15.25 8.07 -9.70
C GLU A 54 15.68 7.10 -8.60
N THR A 55 16.29 7.62 -7.54
CA THR A 55 16.70 6.87 -6.36
C THR A 55 15.50 6.30 -5.60
N LEU A 56 14.31 6.90 -5.76
CA LEU A 56 13.07 6.37 -5.20
C LEU A 56 12.55 5.22 -6.04
N ARG A 57 12.72 4.00 -5.52
CA ARG A 57 12.36 2.75 -6.20
C ARG A 57 10.99 2.22 -5.76
N LEU A 58 10.39 1.43 -6.64
CA LEU A 58 9.19 0.65 -6.36
C LEU A 58 9.51 -0.43 -5.31
N ASN A 59 8.61 -0.67 -4.36
CA ASN A 59 8.79 -1.72 -3.35
C ASN A 59 8.13 -3.06 -3.76
N VAL A 60 7.48 -3.10 -4.93
CA VAL A 60 6.92 -4.31 -5.53
C VAL A 60 7.60 -4.60 -6.87
N GLN A 61 7.50 -5.83 -7.34
CA GLN A 61 8.12 -6.21 -8.62
C GLN A 61 7.41 -5.51 -9.79
N ALA A 62 8.17 -5.12 -10.81
CA ALA A 62 7.66 -4.43 -12.00
C ALA A 62 6.43 -5.12 -12.64
N GLY A 63 6.44 -6.46 -12.71
CA GLY A 63 5.37 -7.24 -13.32
C GLY A 63 4.02 -7.21 -12.58
N ILE A 64 3.95 -6.60 -11.38
CA ILE A 64 2.70 -6.39 -10.65
C ILE A 64 1.95 -5.15 -11.18
N VAL A 65 2.65 -4.22 -11.82
CA VAL A 65 2.06 -2.98 -12.34
C VAL A 65 1.40 -3.27 -13.68
N GLU A 66 0.09 -3.06 -13.76
CA GLU A 66 -0.68 -3.36 -14.96
C GLU A 66 -1.78 -2.32 -15.15
N ALA A 67 -1.93 -1.78 -16.36
CA ALA A 67 -2.99 -0.86 -16.73
C ALA A 67 -3.44 -1.06 -18.19
N THR A 68 -3.32 -2.28 -18.71
CA THR A 68 -3.77 -2.62 -20.08
C THR A 68 -5.27 -2.50 -20.25
N SER A 69 -5.70 -2.16 -21.45
CA SER A 69 -7.10 -1.95 -21.84
C SER A 69 -7.27 -2.21 -23.35
N CYS A 70 -8.47 -2.02 -23.89
CA CYS A 70 -8.67 -2.09 -25.35
C CYS A 70 -7.90 -0.99 -26.11
N LEU A 71 -7.48 0.08 -25.42
CA LEU A 71 -6.69 1.18 -25.98
C LEU A 71 -5.19 0.87 -26.02
N SER A 72 -4.71 -0.02 -25.15
CA SER A 72 -3.31 -0.46 -25.10
C SER A 72 -3.18 -1.81 -24.40
N ALA A 73 -2.70 -2.81 -25.13
CA ALA A 73 -2.37 -4.12 -24.59
C ALA A 73 -0.94 -4.20 -24.00
N GLU A 74 -0.17 -3.09 -24.01
CA GLU A 74 1.19 -3.07 -23.47
C GLU A 74 1.18 -3.11 -21.94
N THR A 75 1.76 -4.18 -21.37
CA THR A 75 2.04 -4.25 -19.94
C THR A 75 3.08 -3.22 -19.53
N PHE A 76 3.18 -2.90 -18.24
CA PHE A 76 4.21 -1.97 -17.75
C PHE A 76 5.63 -2.40 -18.14
N THR A 77 5.93 -3.70 -18.10
CA THR A 77 7.27 -4.23 -18.42
C THR A 77 7.60 -4.06 -19.91
N VAL A 78 6.64 -4.36 -20.80
CA VAL A 78 6.79 -4.15 -22.25
C VAL A 78 6.93 -2.66 -22.57
N TRP A 79 6.08 -1.83 -21.96
CA TRP A 79 6.13 -0.38 -22.10
C TRP A 79 7.49 0.18 -21.63
N ALA A 80 7.99 -0.26 -20.47
CA ALA A 80 9.26 0.18 -19.92
C ALA A 80 10.44 -0.19 -20.82
N GLN A 81 10.44 -1.40 -21.40
CA GLN A 81 11.46 -1.82 -22.37
C GLN A 81 11.47 -0.94 -23.62
N ARG A 82 10.32 -0.41 -24.04
CA ARG A 82 10.21 0.50 -25.20
C ARG A 82 10.69 1.91 -24.88
N VAL A 83 10.34 2.47 -23.72
CA VAL A 83 10.59 3.89 -23.40
C VAL A 83 11.87 4.15 -22.60
N ALA A 84 12.38 3.12 -21.92
CA ALA A 84 13.59 3.15 -21.09
C ALA A 84 14.23 1.75 -21.09
N PRO A 85 14.79 1.29 -22.23
CA PRO A 85 15.35 -0.07 -22.38
C PRO A 85 16.35 -0.44 -21.28
N GLU A 86 17.14 0.53 -20.81
CA GLU A 86 18.11 0.39 -19.73
C GLU A 86 17.47 0.03 -18.37
N MET A 87 16.20 0.37 -18.18
CA MET A 87 15.41 0.06 -16.99
C MET A 87 14.56 -1.22 -17.15
N GLY A 88 14.47 -1.79 -18.36
CA GLY A 88 13.67 -2.98 -18.64
C GLY A 88 13.99 -4.21 -17.76
N PRO A 89 15.28 -4.53 -17.49
CA PRO A 89 15.66 -5.64 -16.62
C PRO A 89 15.51 -5.35 -15.11
N VAL A 90 15.22 -4.10 -14.72
CA VAL A 90 15.24 -3.71 -13.30
C VAL A 90 13.97 -4.24 -12.60
N ARG A 91 14.16 -5.17 -11.67
CA ARG A 91 13.07 -5.80 -10.90
C ARG A 91 12.22 -4.79 -10.11
N TYR A 92 12.86 -3.76 -9.57
CA TYR A 92 12.26 -2.69 -8.76
C TYR A 92 12.56 -1.32 -9.40
N PRO A 93 11.78 -0.90 -10.41
CA PRO A 93 12.07 0.29 -11.20
C PRO A 93 11.88 1.58 -10.40
N PRO A 94 12.42 2.72 -10.87
CA PRO A 94 12.11 4.03 -10.29
C PRO A 94 10.60 4.32 -10.30
N ARG A 95 10.07 4.89 -9.22
CA ARG A 95 8.64 5.22 -9.09
C ARG A 95 8.16 6.19 -10.18
N ARG A 96 9.04 7.10 -10.62
CA ARG A 96 8.75 8.03 -11.71
C ARG A 96 8.38 7.35 -13.02
N LEU A 97 8.96 6.17 -13.29
CA LEU A 97 8.70 5.40 -14.51
C LEU A 97 7.29 4.79 -14.48
N VAL A 98 6.88 4.28 -13.32
CA VAL A 98 5.50 3.83 -13.06
C VAL A 98 4.51 4.98 -13.25
N GLY A 99 4.84 6.16 -12.71
CA GLY A 99 4.04 7.38 -12.89
C GLY A 99 3.80 7.73 -14.36
N ARG A 100 4.87 7.70 -15.17
CA ARG A 100 4.81 7.98 -16.60
C ARG A 100 3.92 6.98 -17.34
N TYR A 101 4.02 5.69 -17.03
CA TYR A 101 3.16 4.66 -17.61
C TYR A 101 1.68 4.93 -17.31
N LEU A 102 1.33 5.16 -16.04
CA LEU A 102 -0.06 5.40 -15.64
C LEU A 102 -0.63 6.69 -16.25
N GLN A 103 0.18 7.75 -16.33
CA GLN A 103 -0.20 9.00 -16.98
C GLN A 103 -0.44 8.80 -18.48
N GLU A 104 0.40 8.02 -19.17
CA GLU A 104 0.22 7.69 -20.58
C GLU A 104 -1.09 6.92 -20.83
N GLN A 105 -1.43 5.95 -19.98
CA GLN A 105 -2.71 5.23 -20.07
C GLN A 105 -3.92 6.16 -19.89
N PHE A 106 -3.84 7.11 -18.94
CA PHE A 106 -4.89 8.12 -18.80
C PHE A 106 -5.00 9.04 -20.03
N GLN A 107 -3.87 9.45 -20.62
CA GLN A 107 -3.87 10.27 -21.84
C GLN A 107 -4.46 9.53 -23.04
N LEU A 108 -4.18 8.22 -23.17
CA LEU A 108 -4.80 7.38 -24.19
C LEU A 108 -6.32 7.32 -23.99
N LEU A 109 -6.78 7.11 -22.76
CA LEU A 109 -8.21 7.12 -22.42
C LEU A 109 -8.87 8.46 -22.77
N SER A 110 -8.30 9.58 -22.36
CA SER A 110 -8.88 10.91 -22.61
C SER A 110 -8.94 11.28 -24.10
N ARG A 111 -7.98 10.80 -24.91
CA ARG A 111 -7.90 11.14 -26.35
C ARG A 111 -8.62 10.17 -27.27
N ARG A 112 -8.67 8.89 -26.92
CA ARG A 112 -9.12 7.79 -27.81
C ARG A 112 -10.22 6.92 -27.20
N GLY A 113 -10.59 7.17 -25.95
CA GLY A 113 -11.64 6.42 -25.27
C GLY A 113 -13.02 6.65 -25.88
N SER A 114 -13.92 5.71 -25.62
CA SER A 114 -15.34 5.81 -25.96
C SER A 114 -16.12 6.70 -24.99
N ILE A 115 -15.51 7.04 -23.85
CA ILE A 115 -16.04 7.97 -22.84
C ILE A 115 -15.29 9.30 -22.90
N THR A 116 -15.99 10.43 -22.66
CA THR A 116 -15.34 11.75 -22.56
C THR A 116 -14.81 11.94 -21.15
N VAL A 117 -13.49 12.08 -20.99
CA VAL A 117 -12.84 12.23 -19.68
C VAL A 117 -12.06 13.54 -19.63
N GLY A 118 -12.43 14.42 -18.68
CA GLY A 118 -11.75 15.66 -18.36
C GLY A 118 -11.01 15.60 -17.03
N HIS A 119 -9.92 16.35 -16.92
CA HIS A 119 -9.20 16.58 -15.65
C HIS A 119 -9.59 17.93 -15.07
N VAL A 120 -10.01 17.95 -13.81
CA VAL A 120 -10.24 19.16 -13.02
C VAL A 120 -9.14 19.22 -11.93
N PRO A 121 -8.15 20.12 -12.05
CA PRO A 121 -6.97 20.17 -11.17
C PRO A 121 -7.27 20.78 -9.79
N GLU A 122 -8.33 20.34 -9.13
CA GLU A 122 -8.88 20.96 -7.93
C GLU A 122 -9.19 19.92 -6.84
N VAL A 123 -9.25 20.39 -5.60
CA VAL A 123 -9.62 19.55 -4.44
C VAL A 123 -11.13 19.65 -4.21
N VAL A 124 -11.80 18.50 -4.12
CA VAL A 124 -13.21 18.42 -3.70
C VAL A 124 -13.30 18.54 -2.18
N THR A 125 -14.15 19.44 -1.70
CA THR A 125 -14.41 19.63 -0.27
C THR A 125 -15.78 19.14 0.16
N GLY A 126 -16.74 19.02 -0.78
CA GLY A 126 -18.10 18.57 -0.48
C GLY A 126 -18.72 17.69 -1.57
N VAL A 127 -19.52 16.72 -1.12
CA VAL A 127 -20.39 15.89 -1.96
C VAL A 127 -21.74 15.79 -1.27
N GLU A 128 -22.79 16.32 -1.90
CA GLU A 128 -24.13 16.41 -1.30
C GLU A 128 -25.21 15.97 -2.26
N ARG A 129 -26.23 15.27 -1.76
CA ARG A 129 -27.41 14.91 -2.56
C ARG A 129 -28.26 16.16 -2.83
N LYS A 130 -28.61 16.40 -4.10
CA LYS A 130 -29.56 17.44 -4.54
C LYS A 130 -30.61 16.80 -5.46
N GLY A 131 -31.69 16.29 -4.86
CA GLY A 131 -32.71 15.53 -5.59
C GLY A 131 -32.12 14.24 -6.18
N PRO A 132 -32.28 13.96 -7.49
CA PRO A 132 -31.78 12.73 -8.08
C PRO A 132 -30.26 12.72 -8.29
N VAL A 133 -29.61 13.89 -8.27
CA VAL A 133 -28.19 14.08 -8.59
C VAL A 133 -27.34 14.39 -7.34
N TRP A 134 -26.02 14.32 -7.51
CA TRP A 134 -25.03 14.77 -6.55
C TRP A 134 -24.48 16.14 -6.95
N GLN A 135 -24.34 17.04 -5.99
CA GLN A 135 -23.57 18.25 -6.11
C GLN A 135 -22.17 18.01 -5.54
N VAL A 136 -21.14 18.24 -6.35
CA VAL A 136 -19.73 18.14 -5.97
C VAL A 136 -19.16 19.54 -5.94
N SER A 137 -18.55 19.93 -4.82
CA SER A 137 -18.09 21.29 -4.57
C SER A 137 -16.61 21.38 -4.15
N GLY A 138 -16.02 22.53 -4.41
CA GLY A 138 -14.66 22.89 -4.03
C GLY A 138 -14.38 24.36 -4.34
N THR A 139 -13.11 24.72 -4.46
CA THR A 139 -12.64 26.06 -4.90
C THR A 139 -13.16 26.45 -6.29
N PHE A 140 -13.51 25.47 -7.12
CA PHE A 140 -14.10 25.64 -8.46
C PHE A 140 -15.60 25.96 -8.45
N GLY A 141 -16.22 26.13 -7.28
CA GLY A 141 -17.67 26.26 -7.14
C GLY A 141 -18.34 24.90 -6.98
N ALA A 142 -19.42 24.65 -7.73
CA ALA A 142 -20.18 23.40 -7.62
C ALA A 142 -20.72 22.92 -8.96
N ASN A 143 -20.63 21.61 -9.20
CA ASN A 143 -21.11 20.93 -10.39
C ASN A 143 -22.03 19.75 -10.01
N THR A 144 -22.93 19.34 -10.90
CA THR A 144 -23.90 18.26 -10.64
C THR A 144 -23.63 17.01 -11.47
N TYR A 145 -23.82 15.84 -10.85
CA TYR A 145 -23.47 14.52 -11.40
C TYR A 145 -24.54 13.47 -11.11
N ASP A 146 -24.70 12.50 -12.01
CA ASP A 146 -25.53 11.33 -11.81
C ASP A 146 -24.89 10.32 -10.85
N GLU A 147 -23.56 10.20 -10.90
CA GLU A 147 -22.76 9.24 -10.13
C GLU A 147 -21.53 9.94 -9.56
N VAL A 148 -21.14 9.56 -8.33
CA VAL A 148 -19.86 9.98 -7.72
C VAL A 148 -19.05 8.75 -7.34
N LEU A 149 -17.80 8.70 -7.79
CA LEU A 149 -16.81 7.68 -7.41
C LEU A 149 -15.73 8.31 -6.52
N LEU A 150 -15.62 7.85 -5.28
CA LEU A 150 -14.59 8.25 -4.32
C LEU A 150 -13.37 7.32 -4.42
N ALA A 151 -12.24 7.82 -4.90
CA ALA A 151 -10.99 7.08 -5.07
C ALA A 151 -9.79 7.88 -4.54
N THR A 152 -9.94 8.47 -3.34
CA THR A 152 -9.03 9.49 -2.80
C THR A 152 -7.66 8.98 -2.37
N GLY A 153 -7.39 7.66 -2.45
CA GLY A 153 -6.09 7.08 -2.13
C GLY A 153 -5.62 7.44 -0.72
N HIS A 154 -4.45 8.09 -0.60
CA HIS A 154 -3.83 8.44 0.69
C HIS A 154 -4.49 9.62 1.43
N GLY A 155 -5.73 9.94 1.09
CA GLY A 155 -6.48 11.09 1.60
C GLY A 155 -6.56 12.23 0.58
N LEU A 156 -7.41 13.21 0.86
CA LEU A 156 -7.49 14.42 0.04
C LEU A 156 -6.22 15.26 0.23
N ALA A 157 -5.78 15.90 -0.84
CA ALA A 157 -4.59 16.74 -0.79
C ALA A 157 -4.71 17.81 0.31
N GLN A 158 -3.60 18.07 1.01
CA GLN A 158 -3.51 19.02 2.12
C GLN A 158 -4.27 18.65 3.41
N ALA A 159 -4.86 17.45 3.49
CA ALA A 159 -5.35 16.94 4.77
C ALA A 159 -4.18 16.85 5.78
N PRO A 160 -4.29 17.46 6.97
CA PRO A 160 -3.25 17.37 7.98
C PRO A 160 -3.06 15.92 8.43
N ALA A 161 -1.84 15.56 8.82
CA ALA A 161 -1.63 14.30 9.52
C ALA A 161 -2.43 14.33 10.83
N ALA A 162 -3.01 13.19 11.24
CA ALA A 162 -3.78 13.11 12.48
C ALA A 162 -2.93 13.38 13.73
N ASP A 163 -1.65 13.03 13.69
CA ASP A 163 -0.67 13.24 14.76
C ASP A 163 0.68 13.67 14.14
N PRO A 164 0.82 14.94 13.69
CA PRO A 164 2.03 15.40 13.02
C PRO A 164 3.18 15.57 14.03
N MET A 165 4.40 15.23 13.62
CA MET A 165 5.59 15.53 14.42
C MET A 165 5.82 17.05 14.48
N LYS A 166 5.65 17.65 15.67
CA LYS A 166 5.89 19.08 15.86
C LYS A 166 7.33 19.44 15.54
N GLY A 167 7.52 20.52 14.78
CA GLY A 167 8.84 21.02 14.37
C GLY A 167 9.48 20.27 13.20
N ALA A 168 8.80 19.28 12.61
CA ALA A 168 9.27 18.63 11.39
C ALA A 168 9.31 19.62 10.21
N VAL A 169 10.33 19.50 9.37
CA VAL A 169 10.50 20.33 8.17
C VAL A 169 9.37 20.11 7.16
N ASN A 170 8.82 18.89 7.10
CA ASN A 170 7.67 18.59 6.26
C ASN A 170 6.36 18.84 7.00
N ARG A 171 5.54 19.76 6.47
CA ARG A 171 4.20 20.07 6.99
C ARG A 171 3.16 18.99 6.65
N PHE A 172 3.34 18.33 5.50
CA PHE A 172 2.44 17.29 5.01
C PHE A 172 3.15 15.93 4.99
N PRO A 173 2.40 14.82 5.01
CA PRO A 173 2.99 13.50 4.91
C PRO A 173 3.76 13.31 3.60
N LEU A 174 4.90 12.62 3.68
CA LEU A 174 5.76 12.33 2.53
C LEU A 174 5.18 11.22 1.66
N ILE A 175 4.19 11.56 0.83
CA ILE A 175 3.49 10.66 -0.09
C ILE A 175 3.77 11.11 -1.51
N GLY A 176 4.87 10.63 -2.09
CA GLY A 176 5.29 10.98 -3.44
C GLY A 176 5.74 12.44 -3.64
N ASP A 177 5.55 13.29 -2.62
CA ASP A 177 6.08 14.65 -2.51
C ASP A 177 7.16 14.71 -1.41
N TYR A 178 8.38 15.07 -1.82
CA TYR A 178 9.53 15.21 -0.94
C TYR A 178 10.14 16.62 -1.06
N ALA A 179 9.39 17.60 -1.58
CA ALA A 179 9.88 18.95 -1.84
C ALA A 179 10.36 19.69 -0.57
N ALA A 180 9.92 19.25 0.62
CA ALA A 180 10.40 19.79 1.89
C ALA A 180 11.83 19.36 2.25
N LEU A 181 12.40 18.36 1.57
CA LEU A 181 13.70 17.78 1.91
C LEU A 181 14.86 18.41 1.11
N THR A 182 14.92 19.74 1.09
CA THR A 182 15.93 20.47 0.32
C THR A 182 17.29 20.52 1.03
N PRO A 183 18.40 20.79 0.31
CA PRO A 183 19.70 21.04 0.94
C PRO A 183 19.68 22.21 1.92
N GLU A 184 18.85 23.24 1.70
CA GLU A 184 18.74 24.38 2.61
C GLU A 184 18.01 24.00 3.91
N ALA A 185 16.96 23.19 3.82
CA ALA A 185 16.20 22.71 4.98
C ALA A 185 16.97 21.65 5.78
N LEU A 186 17.82 20.87 5.11
CA LEU A 186 18.63 19.79 5.68
C LEU A 186 20.09 19.91 5.21
N PRO A 187 20.87 20.89 5.71
CA PRO A 187 22.24 21.13 5.23
C PRO A 187 23.18 19.93 5.36
N ALA A 188 24.22 19.90 4.53
CA ALA A 188 25.33 18.96 4.70
C ALA A 188 25.90 19.04 6.14
N GLY A 189 26.30 17.89 6.70
CA GLY A 189 26.81 17.81 8.07
C GLY A 189 25.78 17.96 9.19
N SER A 190 24.50 18.17 8.87
CA SER A 190 23.42 18.22 9.86
C SER A 190 23.17 16.88 10.55
N GLU A 191 22.51 16.91 11.70
CA GLU A 191 21.95 15.73 12.35
C GLU A 191 20.45 15.69 12.09
N VAL A 192 19.97 14.59 11.50
CA VAL A 192 18.58 14.47 11.04
C VAL A 192 17.88 13.36 11.82
N TRP A 193 16.82 13.73 12.52
CA TRP A 193 15.96 12.79 13.24
C TRP A 193 14.69 12.51 12.44
N ILE A 194 14.49 11.25 12.07
CA ILE A 194 13.35 10.81 11.28
C ILE A 194 12.40 10.01 12.17
N ARG A 195 11.16 10.48 12.31
CA ARG A 195 10.07 9.68 12.88
C ARG A 195 9.60 8.66 11.83
N GLY A 196 9.96 7.41 12.03
CA GLY A 196 9.70 6.29 11.13
C GLY A 196 10.92 5.38 10.99
N ALA A 197 10.68 4.09 10.76
CA ALA A 197 11.72 3.08 10.48
C ALA A 197 11.20 2.05 9.45
N ALA A 198 10.48 2.55 8.44
CA ALA A 198 9.81 1.78 7.40
C ALA A 198 10.09 2.42 6.03
N LEU A 199 9.39 1.95 4.98
CA LEU A 199 9.67 2.30 3.57
C LEU A 199 9.85 3.81 3.30
N THR A 200 8.98 4.67 3.83
CA THR A 200 9.12 6.13 3.66
C THR A 200 10.37 6.69 4.35
N ALA A 201 10.75 6.19 5.52
CA ALA A 201 12.00 6.60 6.18
C ALA A 201 13.23 6.14 5.39
N TYR A 202 13.13 4.98 4.74
CA TYR A 202 14.19 4.49 3.85
C TYR A 202 14.32 5.37 2.61
N ASP A 203 13.20 5.81 2.03
CA ASP A 203 13.20 6.78 0.93
C ASP A 203 13.92 8.07 1.36
N VAL A 204 13.61 8.60 2.54
CA VAL A 204 14.30 9.79 3.08
C VAL A 204 15.81 9.54 3.21
N ALA A 205 16.22 8.39 3.77
CA ALA A 205 17.65 8.06 3.85
C ALA A 205 18.30 7.99 2.47
N MET A 206 17.66 7.39 1.46
CA MET A 206 18.18 7.35 0.08
C MET A 206 18.28 8.75 -0.54
N LEU A 207 17.29 9.63 -0.30
CA LEU A 207 17.32 11.02 -0.80
C LEU A 207 18.44 11.84 -0.17
N LEU A 208 18.72 11.63 1.12
CA LEU A 208 19.76 12.34 1.86
C LEU A 208 21.17 11.78 1.65
N THR A 209 21.31 10.67 0.93
CA THR A 209 22.58 9.99 0.67
C THR A 209 22.85 9.87 -0.83
N GLU A 210 22.41 8.79 -1.47
CA GLU A 210 22.49 8.58 -2.93
C GLU A 210 21.90 9.76 -3.72
N GLY A 211 20.77 10.31 -3.25
CA GLY A 211 20.13 11.48 -3.85
C GLY A 211 20.96 12.77 -3.82
N ARG A 212 22.02 12.82 -2.98
CA ARG A 212 22.97 13.93 -2.90
C ARG A 212 24.29 13.67 -3.63
N GLY A 213 24.42 12.54 -4.30
CA GLY A 213 25.62 12.17 -5.08
C GLY A 213 26.52 11.14 -4.41
N GLY A 214 26.10 10.57 -3.27
CA GLY A 214 26.77 9.41 -2.71
C GLY A 214 26.71 8.18 -3.62
N ASP A 215 27.71 7.31 -3.50
CA ASP A 215 27.89 6.17 -4.42
C ASP A 215 27.99 4.84 -3.68
N TRP A 216 27.62 3.76 -4.37
CA TRP A 216 27.61 2.40 -3.84
C TRP A 216 28.68 1.53 -4.52
N GLN A 217 29.57 0.96 -3.72
CA GLN A 217 30.62 0.06 -4.19
C GLN A 217 30.41 -1.35 -3.65
N TRP A 218 30.44 -2.35 -4.52
CA TRP A 218 30.48 -3.74 -4.09
C TRP A 218 31.88 -4.08 -3.58
N THR A 219 31.98 -4.69 -2.40
CA THR A 219 33.28 -4.95 -1.78
C THR A 219 34.02 -6.15 -2.37
N ASN A 220 33.33 -7.04 -3.10
CA ASN A 220 33.88 -8.17 -3.84
C ASN A 220 33.09 -8.38 -5.15
N ASP A 221 33.75 -8.78 -6.23
CA ASP A 221 33.09 -9.21 -7.46
C ASP A 221 32.29 -10.51 -7.19
N SER A 222 30.96 -10.40 -7.18
CA SER A 222 30.00 -11.49 -7.46
C SER A 222 30.24 -12.83 -6.74
N GLY A 223 29.96 -12.90 -5.43
CA GLY A 223 29.92 -14.17 -4.68
C GLY A 223 29.02 -14.12 -3.44
N ASP A 224 28.78 -15.30 -2.83
CA ASP A 224 28.08 -15.43 -1.55
C ASP A 224 28.82 -14.59 -0.49
N GLY A 225 28.13 -13.57 0.04
CA GLY A 225 28.71 -12.61 0.98
C GLY A 225 29.15 -11.26 0.38
N ALA A 226 28.82 -10.96 -0.89
CA ALA A 226 29.02 -9.61 -1.45
C ALA A 226 28.32 -8.54 -0.58
N ARG A 227 29.11 -7.62 -0.01
CA ARG A 227 28.60 -6.49 0.78
C ARG A 227 28.63 -5.22 -0.04
N LEU A 228 27.72 -4.32 0.29
CA LEU A 228 27.69 -2.99 -0.28
C LEU A 228 28.43 -2.05 0.67
N ARG A 229 29.31 -1.20 0.14
CA ARG A 229 29.96 -0.12 0.85
C ARG A 229 29.46 1.20 0.29
N TYR A 230 29.16 2.15 1.18
CA TYR A 230 28.80 3.50 0.80
C TYR A 230 30.03 4.40 0.70
N ARG A 231 30.11 5.23 -0.34
CA ARG A 231 31.12 6.29 -0.49
C ARG A 231 30.42 7.64 -0.41
N SER A 232 30.68 8.37 0.67
CA SER A 232 30.14 9.71 0.88
C SER A 232 30.71 10.72 -0.12
N CYS A 233 29.88 11.68 -0.53
CA CYS A 233 30.28 12.80 -1.38
C CYS A 233 30.56 14.10 -0.61
N GLY A 234 30.16 14.18 0.66
CA GLY A 234 30.35 15.33 1.54
C GLY A 234 29.10 16.20 1.71
N GLU A 235 28.07 15.98 0.89
CA GLU A 235 26.80 16.71 0.94
C GLU A 235 25.75 16.05 1.86
N GLU A 236 26.05 14.88 2.40
CA GLU A 236 25.17 14.14 3.29
C GLU A 236 25.02 14.82 4.67
N PRO A 237 23.91 14.58 5.39
CA PRO A 237 23.89 14.77 6.83
C PRO A 237 25.03 13.99 7.50
N ARG A 238 25.58 14.53 8.59
CA ARG A 238 26.59 13.82 9.40
C ARG A 238 26.00 12.56 10.03
N LEU A 239 24.73 12.59 10.40
CA LEU A 239 24.04 11.47 11.03
C LEU A 239 22.53 11.53 10.74
N ILE A 240 21.98 10.39 10.36
CA ILE A 240 20.55 10.13 10.21
C ILE A 240 20.13 9.17 11.33
N ILE A 241 19.07 9.50 12.06
CA ILE A 241 18.54 8.70 13.15
C ILE A 241 17.10 8.30 12.84
N PHE A 242 16.82 7.01 12.70
CA PHE A 242 15.46 6.50 12.63
C PHE A 242 14.90 6.28 14.03
N SER A 243 13.70 6.78 14.29
CA SER A 243 12.97 6.53 15.52
C SER A 243 11.63 5.85 15.23
N SER A 244 11.34 4.77 15.94
CA SER A 244 10.06 4.08 15.82
C SER A 244 9.62 3.49 17.16
N ARG A 245 8.32 3.24 17.31
CA ARG A 245 7.74 2.67 18.53
C ARG A 245 8.32 1.30 18.92
N SER A 246 8.81 0.54 17.94
CA SER A 246 9.39 -0.79 18.17
C SER A 246 10.91 -0.80 18.23
N GLY A 247 11.59 0.29 17.84
CA GLY A 247 13.05 0.35 17.75
C GLY A 247 13.65 -0.61 16.70
N THR A 248 12.83 -1.13 15.76
CA THR A 248 13.24 -2.17 14.81
C THR A 248 12.94 -1.79 13.38
N LEU A 249 13.81 -2.24 12.46
CA LEU A 249 13.62 -2.15 11.02
C LEU A 249 12.66 -3.23 10.51
N MET A 250 12.04 -2.97 9.36
CA MET A 250 11.34 -4.01 8.58
C MET A 250 12.33 -5.04 8.02
N LEU A 251 11.90 -6.30 7.91
CA LEU A 251 12.72 -7.35 7.30
C LEU A 251 12.72 -7.22 5.76
N PRO A 252 13.86 -7.43 5.08
CA PRO A 252 13.90 -7.47 3.62
C PRO A 252 13.02 -8.59 3.08
N LYS A 253 12.24 -8.30 2.04
CA LYS A 253 11.45 -9.35 1.37
C LYS A 253 12.39 -10.30 0.64
N SER A 254 12.27 -11.60 0.91
CA SER A 254 13.08 -12.61 0.20
C SER A 254 12.70 -12.66 -1.27
N GLU A 255 13.73 -12.49 -2.10
CA GLU A 255 13.64 -12.50 -3.56
C GLU A 255 13.67 -13.91 -4.15
N MET A 256 14.08 -14.88 -3.34
CA MET A 256 14.11 -16.31 -3.60
C MET A 256 13.06 -17.03 -2.75
N VAL A 257 12.37 -18.01 -3.34
CA VAL A 257 11.48 -18.94 -2.63
C VAL A 257 11.77 -20.35 -3.15
N PRO A 258 12.08 -21.32 -2.28
CA PRO A 258 12.22 -22.72 -2.68
C PRO A 258 10.96 -23.25 -3.35
N GLY A 259 11.10 -24.03 -4.42
CA GLY A 259 9.97 -24.60 -5.16
C GLY A 259 9.06 -25.47 -4.29
N GLU A 260 9.62 -26.19 -3.33
CA GLU A 260 8.88 -27.01 -2.36
C GLU A 260 7.99 -26.16 -1.44
N VAL A 261 8.48 -24.99 -1.02
CA VAL A 261 7.69 -24.03 -0.23
C VAL A 261 6.58 -23.44 -1.09
N VAL A 262 6.84 -23.10 -2.36
CA VAL A 262 5.79 -22.65 -3.30
C VAL A 262 4.70 -23.72 -3.44
N ALA A 263 5.07 -24.97 -3.70
CA ALA A 263 4.11 -26.07 -3.83
C ALA A 263 3.29 -26.28 -2.54
N CYS A 264 3.93 -26.15 -1.37
CA CYS A 264 3.25 -26.19 -0.08
C CYS A 264 2.21 -25.06 0.06
N LEU A 265 2.57 -23.82 -0.28
CA LEU A 265 1.66 -22.68 -0.25
C LEU A 265 0.45 -22.89 -1.17
N GLU A 266 0.66 -23.37 -2.41
CA GLU A 266 -0.42 -23.66 -3.35
C GLU A 266 -1.44 -24.66 -2.77
N GLY A 267 -0.97 -25.68 -2.04
CA GLY A 267 -1.84 -26.66 -1.39
C GLY A 267 -2.77 -26.08 -0.32
N HIS A 268 -2.39 -24.96 0.31
CA HIS A 268 -3.17 -24.30 1.37
C HIS A 268 -4.13 -23.22 0.85
N LYS A 269 -4.00 -22.79 -0.41
CA LYS A 269 -4.89 -21.79 -1.00
C LYS A 269 -6.35 -22.25 -1.04
N ALA A 270 -6.58 -23.53 -1.34
CA ALA A 270 -7.92 -24.11 -1.37
C ALA A 270 -8.60 -24.03 0.01
N SER A 271 -7.90 -24.46 1.06
CA SER A 271 -8.43 -24.42 2.44
C SER A 271 -8.82 -23.02 2.89
N LEU A 272 -8.08 -21.98 2.48
CA LEU A 272 -8.41 -20.61 2.84
C LEU A 272 -9.65 -20.09 2.07
N ARG A 273 -9.83 -20.50 0.82
CA ARG A 273 -11.02 -20.18 0.02
C ARG A 273 -12.26 -20.88 0.57
N GLU A 274 -12.15 -22.17 0.88
CA GLU A 274 -13.21 -22.99 1.49
C GLU A 274 -13.65 -22.38 2.83
N TRP A 275 -12.69 -22.09 3.73
CA TRP A 275 -12.98 -21.40 4.99
C TRP A 275 -13.72 -20.07 4.78
N GLY A 276 -13.26 -19.25 3.82
CA GLY A 276 -13.90 -17.97 3.51
C GLY A 276 -15.34 -18.10 2.99
N GLN A 277 -15.67 -19.20 2.32
CA GLN A 277 -17.04 -19.50 1.85
C GLN A 277 -17.92 -19.99 3.00
N GLU A 278 -17.46 -20.98 3.77
CA GLU A 278 -18.19 -21.56 4.91
C GLU A 278 -18.59 -20.48 5.94
N VAL A 279 -17.68 -19.56 6.24
CA VAL A 279 -17.94 -18.47 7.19
C VAL A 279 -19.02 -17.51 6.67
N ARG A 280 -19.13 -17.32 5.35
CA ARG A 280 -20.16 -16.44 4.76
C ARG A 280 -21.54 -17.08 4.69
N GLU A 281 -21.60 -18.40 4.57
CA GLU A 281 -22.84 -19.17 4.54
C GLU A 281 -23.41 -19.43 5.94
N THR A 282 -22.63 -19.17 7.00
CA THR A 282 -23.06 -19.35 8.39
C THR A 282 -24.07 -18.29 8.81
N ASP A 283 -25.28 -18.71 9.20
CA ASP A 283 -26.42 -17.86 9.58
C ASP A 283 -26.23 -17.04 10.89
N ALA A 284 -25.11 -17.19 11.60
CA ALA A 284 -24.84 -16.55 12.89
C ALA A 284 -23.59 -15.62 12.88
N PRO A 285 -23.67 -14.41 12.31
CA PRO A 285 -22.57 -13.45 12.26
C PRO A 285 -21.96 -13.07 13.61
N ALA A 286 -22.73 -13.18 14.69
CA ALA A 286 -22.32 -12.81 16.05
C ALA A 286 -21.36 -13.80 16.70
N GLU A 287 -21.25 -15.03 16.19
CA GLU A 287 -20.36 -16.09 16.69
C GLU A 287 -19.15 -16.33 15.77
N LEU A 288 -19.02 -15.55 14.68
CA LEU A 288 -17.93 -15.71 13.71
C LEU A 288 -16.57 -15.44 14.35
N SER A 289 -15.70 -16.44 14.30
CA SER A 289 -14.33 -16.38 14.83
C SER A 289 -13.29 -16.52 13.71
N LEU A 290 -12.24 -15.70 13.77
CA LEU A 290 -11.08 -15.82 12.87
C LEU A 290 -10.13 -16.97 13.26
N SER A 291 -10.51 -17.83 14.22
CA SER A 291 -9.66 -18.94 14.68
C SER A 291 -9.35 -19.93 13.56
N GLY A 292 -10.32 -20.24 12.68
CA GLY A 292 -10.11 -21.13 11.54
C GLY A 292 -9.06 -20.60 10.56
N LEU A 293 -9.13 -19.30 10.24
CA LEU A 293 -8.10 -18.61 9.46
C LEU A 293 -6.71 -18.78 10.08
N TRP A 294 -6.56 -18.49 11.37
CA TRP A 294 -5.25 -18.60 12.02
C TRP A 294 -4.72 -20.04 12.05
N LEU A 295 -5.60 -21.03 12.23
CA LEU A 295 -5.22 -22.44 12.20
C LEU A 295 -4.67 -22.83 10.82
N ILE A 296 -5.33 -22.41 9.73
CA ILE A 296 -4.86 -22.66 8.36
C ILE A 296 -3.48 -22.03 8.15
N LEU A 297 -3.31 -20.74 8.51
CA LEU A 297 -2.04 -20.04 8.32
C LEU A 297 -0.90 -20.63 9.15
N VAL A 298 -1.13 -20.97 10.42
CA VAL A 298 -0.12 -21.62 11.28
C VAL A 298 0.23 -23.00 10.74
N ARG A 299 -0.77 -23.78 10.31
CA ARG A 299 -0.54 -25.12 9.74
C ARG A 299 0.30 -25.03 8.47
N CYS A 300 -0.03 -24.09 7.58
CA CYS A 300 0.76 -23.80 6.38
C CYS A 300 2.23 -23.47 6.72
N ALA A 301 2.47 -22.65 7.75
CA ALA A 301 3.83 -22.34 8.19
C ALA A 301 4.58 -23.57 8.73
N GLN A 302 3.89 -24.47 9.44
CA GLN A 302 4.47 -25.74 9.89
C GLN A 302 4.74 -26.72 8.74
N ASP A 303 3.85 -26.79 7.75
CA ASP A 303 4.07 -27.58 6.53
C ASP A 303 5.27 -27.03 5.74
N CYS A 304 5.38 -25.70 5.58
CA CYS A 304 6.54 -25.04 4.98
C CYS A 304 7.84 -25.35 5.73
N ALA A 305 7.81 -25.40 7.06
CA ALA A 305 8.95 -25.82 7.86
C ALA A 305 9.32 -27.29 7.60
N ARG A 306 8.32 -28.19 7.55
CA ARG A 306 8.53 -29.62 7.34
C ARG A 306 9.12 -29.95 5.97
N VAL A 307 8.67 -29.30 4.90
CA VAL A 307 9.29 -29.49 3.58
C VAL A 307 10.74 -29.01 3.56
N MET A 308 11.08 -28.01 4.37
CA MET A 308 12.46 -27.57 4.60
C MET A 308 13.26 -28.49 5.56
N GLY A 309 12.71 -29.62 6.00
CA GLY A 309 13.36 -30.54 6.94
C GLY A 309 13.41 -30.05 8.39
N LEU A 310 12.55 -29.10 8.77
CA LEU A 310 12.53 -28.47 10.09
C LEU A 310 11.26 -28.83 10.85
N ASP A 311 11.37 -28.95 12.18
CA ASP A 311 10.23 -29.05 13.09
C ASP A 311 10.05 -27.76 13.89
N VAL A 312 8.86 -27.18 13.84
CA VAL A 312 8.53 -25.89 14.45
C VAL A 312 7.18 -25.98 15.16
N SER A 313 7.16 -25.61 16.44
CA SER A 313 5.92 -25.61 17.21
C SER A 313 4.99 -24.46 16.81
N ALA A 314 3.68 -24.71 16.87
CA ALA A 314 2.66 -23.68 16.67
C ALA A 314 2.85 -22.48 17.63
N LEU A 315 3.31 -22.73 18.87
CA LEU A 315 3.58 -21.70 19.86
C LEU A 315 4.70 -20.74 19.41
N ALA A 316 5.79 -21.26 18.83
CA ALA A 316 6.89 -20.43 18.33
C ALA A 316 6.45 -19.55 17.16
N LEU A 317 5.65 -20.10 16.24
CA LEU A 317 5.05 -19.35 15.14
C LEU A 317 4.10 -18.27 15.67
N TRP A 318 3.21 -18.62 16.60
CA TRP A 318 2.25 -17.66 17.15
C TRP A 318 2.91 -16.53 17.94
N ARG A 319 3.97 -16.82 18.69
CA ARG A 319 4.80 -15.79 19.35
C ARG A 319 5.37 -14.81 18.34
N THR A 320 5.87 -15.30 17.21
CA THR A 320 6.40 -14.46 16.13
C THR A 320 5.30 -13.59 15.53
N ALA A 321 4.14 -14.18 15.20
CA ALA A 321 3.00 -13.45 14.63
C ALA A 321 2.47 -12.33 15.54
N LEU A 322 2.44 -12.56 16.86
CA LEU A 322 1.94 -11.58 17.84
C LEU A 322 2.92 -10.46 18.17
N THR A 323 4.22 -10.74 18.11
CA THR A 323 5.27 -9.85 18.64
C THR A 323 6.17 -9.26 17.57
N GLY A 324 6.16 -9.81 16.35
CA GLY A 324 7.10 -9.51 15.28
C GLY A 324 8.52 -10.04 15.53
N HIS A 325 8.79 -10.69 16.66
CA HIS A 325 10.13 -11.17 17.00
C HIS A 325 10.34 -12.58 16.44
N SER A 326 11.24 -12.68 15.47
CA SER A 326 11.62 -13.93 14.82
C SER A 326 12.61 -14.73 15.69
N ALA A 327 12.50 -16.05 15.64
CA ALA A 327 13.43 -17.03 16.22
C ALA A 327 13.90 -18.04 15.15
N VAL A 328 15.06 -18.67 15.37
CA VAL A 328 15.54 -19.78 14.52
C VAL A 328 14.51 -20.90 14.53
N ALA A 329 14.20 -21.46 13.36
CA ALA A 329 13.27 -22.58 13.23
C ALA A 329 13.96 -23.91 13.59
N GLY A 330 13.37 -24.70 14.50
CA GLY A 330 13.89 -25.99 14.95
C GLY A 330 13.60 -26.31 16.42
N CYS A 331 13.68 -27.60 16.81
CA CYS A 331 13.56 -28.05 18.20
C CYS A 331 14.76 -27.61 19.07
N GLY A 332 14.50 -27.10 20.28
CA GLY A 332 15.54 -26.66 21.22
C GLY A 332 16.19 -25.31 20.90
N ALA A 333 15.64 -24.55 19.95
CA ALA A 333 16.21 -23.28 19.51
C ALA A 333 16.29 -22.25 20.65
N ALA A 334 17.52 -21.81 20.96
CA ALA A 334 17.76 -20.62 21.76
C ALA A 334 17.14 -19.39 21.07
N ALA A 335 16.78 -18.36 21.85
CA ALA A 335 16.49 -17.05 21.25
C ALA A 335 17.69 -16.67 20.36
N PRO A 336 17.46 -16.18 19.13
CA PRO A 336 18.57 -15.77 18.28
C PRO A 336 19.42 -14.77 19.07
N GLU A 337 20.75 -14.94 19.05
CA GLU A 337 21.66 -13.92 19.55
C GLU A 337 21.21 -12.58 19.01
N ARG A 338 20.94 -11.63 19.91
CA ARG A 338 20.56 -10.29 19.50
C ARG A 338 21.73 -9.74 18.70
N PRO A 339 21.54 -9.42 17.40
CA PRO A 339 22.63 -8.90 16.60
C PRO A 339 23.22 -7.65 17.28
N HIS A 340 24.55 -7.55 17.26
CA HIS A 340 25.28 -6.53 18.00
C HIS A 340 24.94 -5.10 17.55
N ASN A 341 24.40 -4.93 16.34
CA ASN A 341 23.87 -3.68 15.82
C ASN A 341 22.80 -3.94 14.73
N ALA A 342 22.17 -2.87 14.24
CA ALA A 342 21.12 -2.94 13.23
C ALA A 342 21.61 -3.39 11.83
N ALA A 343 22.89 -3.17 11.50
CA ALA A 343 23.48 -3.67 10.25
C ALA A 343 23.54 -5.19 10.26
N ALA A 344 24.08 -5.79 11.33
CA ALA A 344 24.15 -7.25 11.50
C ALA A 344 22.76 -7.91 11.48
N PHE A 345 21.72 -7.21 11.95
CA PHE A 345 20.33 -7.67 11.81
C PHE A 345 19.90 -7.80 10.36
N LEU A 346 20.14 -6.76 9.55
CA LEU A 346 19.82 -6.77 8.11
C LEU A 346 20.64 -7.81 7.35
N GLU A 347 21.95 -7.90 7.63
CA GLU A 347 22.84 -8.89 7.02
C GLU A 347 22.37 -10.33 7.30
N ARG A 348 22.00 -10.63 8.54
CA ARG A 348 21.44 -11.93 8.89
C ARG A 348 20.13 -12.20 8.16
N ALA A 349 19.23 -11.22 8.08
CA ALA A 349 17.97 -11.38 7.35
C ALA A 349 18.19 -11.64 5.85
N LEU A 350 19.16 -10.97 5.23
CA LEU A 350 19.57 -11.23 3.84
C LEU A 350 20.16 -12.64 3.67
N ALA A 351 21.02 -13.08 4.59
CA ALA A 351 21.57 -14.44 4.56
C ALA A 351 20.48 -15.51 4.71
N VAL A 352 19.45 -15.27 5.54
CA VAL A 352 18.28 -16.15 5.66
C VAL A 352 17.48 -16.19 4.36
N ASN A 353 17.27 -15.06 3.69
CA ASN A 353 16.57 -15.00 2.41
C ASN A 353 17.28 -15.81 1.31
N GLN A 354 18.62 -15.86 1.37
CA GLN A 354 19.47 -16.61 0.43
C GLN A 354 19.76 -18.04 0.89
N LEU A 355 19.13 -18.50 1.97
CA LEU A 355 19.35 -19.82 2.59
C LEU A 355 20.81 -20.11 2.98
N GLN A 356 21.60 -19.06 3.21
CA GLN A 356 22.97 -19.12 3.72
C GLN A 356 23.04 -19.08 5.25
N ALA A 357 21.90 -18.89 5.92
CA ALA A 357 21.75 -18.93 7.36
C ALA A 357 20.50 -19.74 7.75
N PRO A 358 20.42 -20.25 8.99
CA PRO A 358 19.27 -21.02 9.45
C PRO A 358 17.95 -20.26 9.26
N VAL A 359 16.97 -20.95 8.66
CA VAL A 359 15.61 -20.42 8.47
C VAL A 359 15.02 -19.98 9.80
N THR A 360 14.20 -18.93 9.77
CA THR A 360 13.57 -18.39 10.97
C THR A 360 12.05 -18.44 10.86
N THR A 361 11.38 -18.42 12.01
CA THR A 361 9.92 -18.32 12.13
C THR A 361 9.36 -17.08 11.43
N GLY A 362 10.09 -15.95 11.46
CA GLY A 362 9.75 -14.75 10.69
C GLY A 362 9.84 -14.97 9.19
N TRP A 363 10.87 -15.67 8.70
CA TRP A 363 10.97 -16.00 7.27
C TRP A 363 9.81 -16.92 6.82
N LEU A 364 9.47 -17.94 7.61
CA LEU A 364 8.32 -18.81 7.34
C LEU A 364 7.02 -18.00 7.26
N TRP A 365 6.78 -17.13 8.24
CA TRP A 365 5.64 -16.23 8.21
C TRP A 365 5.64 -15.29 7.01
N ALA A 366 6.80 -14.76 6.61
CA ALA A 366 6.90 -13.95 5.41
C ALA A 366 6.48 -14.72 4.15
N ARG A 367 6.84 -16.01 4.04
CA ARG A 367 6.42 -16.85 2.91
C ARG A 367 4.92 -17.13 2.94
N VAL A 368 4.37 -17.51 4.09
CA VAL A 368 2.94 -17.79 4.24
C VAL A 368 2.09 -16.55 4.00
N TRP A 369 2.42 -15.43 4.65
CA TRP A 369 1.62 -14.20 4.58
C TRP A 369 1.62 -13.60 3.17
N SER A 370 2.76 -13.60 2.48
CA SER A 370 2.82 -13.12 1.09
C SER A 370 2.22 -14.11 0.09
N GLY A 371 2.48 -15.42 0.27
CA GLY A 371 2.04 -16.47 -0.66
C GLY A 371 0.55 -16.74 -0.65
N LEU A 372 -0.12 -16.51 0.48
CA LEU A 372 -1.57 -16.65 0.65
C LEU A 372 -2.29 -15.30 0.70
N TYR A 373 -1.61 -14.18 0.44
CA TYR A 373 -2.18 -12.85 0.64
C TYR A 373 -3.42 -12.60 -0.23
N ALA A 374 -3.42 -13.07 -1.48
CA ALA A 374 -4.55 -12.88 -2.39
C ALA A 374 -5.80 -13.63 -1.90
N GLU A 375 -5.63 -14.88 -1.49
CA GLU A 375 -6.69 -15.70 -0.90
C GLU A 375 -7.16 -15.12 0.44
N LEU A 376 -6.26 -14.58 1.26
CA LEU A 376 -6.59 -13.90 2.51
C LEU A 376 -7.46 -12.67 2.26
N VAL A 377 -7.08 -11.83 1.29
CA VAL A 377 -7.85 -10.64 0.90
C VAL A 377 -9.26 -11.06 0.46
N ALA A 378 -9.38 -12.07 -0.39
CA ALA A 378 -10.68 -12.58 -0.85
C ALA A 378 -11.52 -13.19 0.29
N ALA A 379 -10.92 -14.00 1.15
CA ALA A 379 -11.61 -14.64 2.27
C ALA A 379 -12.12 -13.61 3.29
N MET A 380 -11.33 -12.56 3.55
CA MET A 380 -11.66 -11.49 4.50
C MET A 380 -12.55 -10.38 3.93
N ASP A 381 -12.73 -10.34 2.61
CA ASP A 381 -13.39 -9.24 1.92
C ASP A 381 -14.81 -8.96 2.45
N ARG A 382 -14.99 -7.82 3.09
CA ARG A 382 -16.23 -7.35 3.75
C ARG A 382 -16.81 -8.35 4.74
N LEU A 383 -16.04 -9.32 5.23
CA LEU A 383 -16.49 -10.36 6.16
C LEU A 383 -17.04 -9.73 7.45
N PRO A 384 -18.28 -10.04 7.86
CA PRO A 384 -18.79 -9.66 9.18
C PRO A 384 -17.92 -10.26 10.28
N ARG A 385 -17.63 -9.49 11.32
CA ARG A 385 -16.71 -9.88 12.40
C ARG A 385 -16.92 -9.03 13.64
N THR A 386 -16.51 -9.54 14.80
CA THR A 386 -16.53 -8.75 16.04
C THR A 386 -15.36 -7.74 16.09
N ALA A 387 -15.54 -6.64 16.82
CA ALA A 387 -14.46 -5.68 17.08
C ALA A 387 -13.29 -6.29 17.88
N ARG A 388 -13.51 -7.40 18.57
CA ARG A 388 -12.45 -8.14 19.27
C ARG A 388 -11.58 -8.89 18.27
N ASP A 389 -12.18 -9.66 17.37
CA ASP A 389 -11.44 -10.44 16.36
C ASP A 389 -10.70 -9.52 15.41
N TRP A 390 -11.31 -8.41 15.02
CA TRP A 390 -10.65 -7.41 14.19
C TRP A 390 -9.42 -6.80 14.87
N ARG A 391 -9.50 -6.46 16.17
CA ARG A 391 -8.33 -5.96 16.91
C ARG A 391 -7.20 -6.99 16.99
N GLN A 392 -7.54 -8.26 17.16
CA GLN A 392 -6.55 -9.33 17.12
C GLN A 392 -5.90 -9.44 15.74
N PHE A 393 -6.72 -9.45 14.68
CA PHE A 393 -6.25 -9.49 13.31
C PHE A 393 -5.35 -8.32 12.98
N ALA A 394 -5.79 -7.09 13.23
CA ALA A 394 -5.02 -5.88 12.97
C ALA A 394 -3.66 -5.90 13.71
N ARG A 395 -3.62 -6.41 14.95
CA ARG A 395 -2.36 -6.54 15.71
C ARG A 395 -1.39 -7.54 15.08
N VAL A 396 -1.90 -8.71 14.67
CA VAL A 396 -1.09 -9.75 14.03
C VAL A 396 -0.64 -9.31 12.64
N ALA A 397 -1.57 -8.82 11.81
CA ALA A 397 -1.31 -8.30 10.48
C ALA A 397 -0.23 -7.21 10.51
N HIS A 398 -0.32 -6.23 11.40
CA HIS A 398 0.71 -5.19 11.56
C HIS A 398 2.12 -5.75 11.81
N SER A 399 2.23 -6.83 12.57
CA SER A 399 3.51 -7.49 12.83
C SER A 399 4.01 -8.27 11.60
N LEU A 400 3.11 -9.01 10.96
CA LEU A 400 3.42 -9.82 9.77
C LEU A 400 3.74 -8.96 8.54
N GLU A 401 3.09 -7.81 8.37
CA GLU A 401 3.37 -6.87 7.28
C GLU A 401 4.79 -6.29 7.38
N LYS A 402 5.27 -5.99 8.59
CA LYS A 402 6.66 -5.56 8.82
C LYS A 402 7.69 -6.63 8.48
N ILE A 403 7.32 -7.90 8.66
CA ILE A 403 8.15 -9.07 8.35
C ILE A 403 8.12 -9.36 6.84
N THR A 404 6.97 -9.15 6.20
CA THR A 404 6.69 -9.65 4.84
C THR A 404 6.92 -8.61 3.75
N PHE A 405 6.48 -7.37 3.99
CA PHE A 405 6.40 -6.32 2.97
C PHE A 405 7.46 -5.22 3.17
N GLY A 406 8.58 -5.55 3.82
CA GLY A 406 9.69 -4.62 4.00
C GLY A 406 10.40 -4.25 2.69
N PRO A 407 11.66 -3.78 2.75
CA PRO A 407 12.35 -3.27 1.56
C PRO A 407 12.78 -4.42 0.63
N PRO A 408 13.03 -4.14 -0.67
CA PRO A 408 13.83 -5.02 -1.53
C PRO A 408 15.20 -5.33 -0.91
N GLU A 409 15.82 -6.45 -1.30
CA GLU A 409 17.11 -6.86 -0.72
C GLU A 409 18.22 -5.83 -0.95
N LEU A 410 18.26 -5.21 -2.13
CA LEU A 410 19.22 -4.14 -2.44
C LEU A 410 19.07 -2.94 -1.50
N THR A 411 17.83 -2.52 -1.20
CA THR A 411 17.58 -1.41 -0.28
C THR A 411 18.01 -1.79 1.15
N ALA A 412 17.79 -3.03 1.59
CA ALA A 412 18.31 -3.48 2.88
C ALA A 412 19.85 -3.50 2.93
N ARG A 413 20.53 -3.90 1.85
CA ARG A 413 22.00 -3.81 1.74
C ARG A 413 22.48 -2.35 1.83
N LYS A 414 21.79 -1.42 1.19
CA LYS A 414 22.07 0.02 1.28
C LYS A 414 21.91 0.54 2.71
N LEU A 415 20.84 0.17 3.41
CA LEU A 415 20.64 0.55 4.81
C LEU A 415 21.74 0.00 5.72
N ALA A 416 22.12 -1.28 5.55
CA ALA A 416 23.22 -1.88 6.30
C ALA A 416 24.54 -1.13 6.06
N ALA A 417 24.85 -0.82 4.79
CA ALA A 417 26.05 -0.07 4.41
C ALA A 417 26.09 1.34 5.02
N LEU A 418 24.95 2.03 5.12
CA LEU A 418 24.87 3.34 5.78
C LEU A 418 25.08 3.25 7.30
N ILE A 419 24.60 2.17 7.92
CA ILE A 419 24.82 1.92 9.36
C ILE A 419 26.30 1.62 9.61
N ASP A 420 26.93 0.78 8.79
CA ASP A 420 28.36 0.45 8.90
C ASP A 420 29.25 1.67 8.63
N ALA A 421 28.84 2.57 7.74
CA ALA A 421 29.51 3.84 7.49
C ALA A 421 29.32 4.87 8.63
N GLY A 422 28.49 4.57 9.63
CA GLY A 422 28.18 5.47 10.75
C GLY A 422 27.22 6.63 10.40
N LEU A 423 26.64 6.63 9.19
CA LEU A 423 25.72 7.66 8.71
C LEU A 423 24.27 7.42 9.13
N LEU A 424 23.90 6.18 9.46
CA LEU A 424 22.54 5.81 9.88
C LEU A 424 22.56 5.08 11.23
N GLN A 425 21.66 5.48 12.13
CA GLN A 425 21.45 4.83 13.43
C GLN A 425 19.97 4.63 13.72
N LEU A 426 19.67 3.71 14.64
CA LEU A 426 18.34 3.53 15.21
C LEU A 426 18.33 4.12 16.61
N ALA A 427 17.37 5.00 16.88
CA ALA A 427 17.10 5.47 18.22
C ALA A 427 16.59 4.32 19.11
N THR A 428 16.95 4.34 20.39
CA THR A 428 16.26 3.50 21.37
C THR A 428 14.83 4.03 21.58
N THR A 429 13.94 3.18 22.09
CA THR A 429 12.51 3.56 22.25
C THR A 429 12.28 4.73 23.20
N GLU A 430 13.23 5.02 24.09
CA GLU A 430 13.16 6.12 25.06
C GLU A 430 13.98 7.34 24.64
N GLN A 431 14.80 7.22 23.59
CA GLN A 431 15.64 8.31 23.13
C GLN A 431 14.79 9.41 22.49
N THR A 432 15.09 10.65 22.86
CA THR A 432 14.46 11.84 22.30
C THR A 432 15.38 12.52 21.29
N PRO A 433 14.83 13.31 20.33
CA PRO A 433 15.64 14.07 19.39
C PRO A 433 16.56 15.06 20.12
N PRO A 434 17.85 15.11 19.75
CA PRO A 434 18.74 16.14 20.27
C PRO A 434 18.25 17.56 19.91
N PRO A 435 18.48 18.59 20.75
CA PRO A 435 17.91 19.92 20.54
C PRO A 435 18.25 20.58 19.19
N ALA A 436 19.40 20.25 18.60
CA ALA A 436 19.86 20.77 17.32
C ALA A 436 19.49 19.87 16.12
N ALA A 437 18.82 18.74 16.35
CA ALA A 437 18.47 17.81 15.29
C ALA A 437 17.33 18.37 14.43
N ILE A 438 17.48 18.24 13.11
CA ILE A 438 16.44 18.60 12.15
C ILE A 438 15.44 17.45 12.08
N LEU A 439 14.16 17.75 12.28
CA LEU A 439 13.12 16.75 12.40
C LEU A 439 12.45 16.48 11.05
N VAL A 440 12.25 15.21 10.71
CA VAL A 440 11.50 14.76 9.53
C VAL A 440 10.45 13.75 9.95
N ASP A 441 9.22 13.95 9.49
CA ASP A 441 8.11 13.04 9.77
C ASP A 441 7.87 12.11 8.57
N ALA A 442 8.36 10.88 8.66
CA ALA A 442 8.24 9.86 7.63
C ALA A 442 7.12 8.84 7.93
N VAL A 443 6.10 9.25 8.70
CA VAL A 443 4.90 8.44 8.94
C VAL A 443 3.80 8.82 7.94
N THR A 444 3.35 7.84 7.16
CA THR A 444 2.23 8.04 6.24
C THR A 444 0.87 7.92 6.97
N PRO A 445 -0.19 8.57 6.47
CA PRO A 445 -1.54 8.40 7.00
C PRO A 445 -1.97 6.93 6.91
N GLY A 446 -2.61 6.47 7.98
CA GLY A 446 -3.29 5.17 7.99
C GLY A 446 -4.36 5.10 6.90
N PRO A 447 -4.76 3.89 6.49
CA PRO A 447 -5.80 3.72 5.49
C PRO A 447 -7.19 3.95 6.08
N GLY A 448 -8.21 3.95 5.22
CA GLY A 448 -9.58 4.32 5.58
C GLY A 448 -9.80 5.83 5.54
N VAL A 449 -10.95 6.26 6.05
CA VAL A 449 -11.35 7.69 6.11
C VAL A 449 -11.31 8.25 7.54
N LEU A 450 -11.10 7.38 8.53
CA LEU A 450 -10.89 7.71 9.94
C LEU A 450 -9.45 7.37 10.37
N PRO A 451 -8.77 8.21 11.16
CA PRO A 451 -7.45 7.91 11.70
C PRO A 451 -7.48 6.89 12.84
N ALA A 452 -8.64 6.73 13.50
CA ALA A 452 -8.89 5.72 14.52
C ALA A 452 -10.20 4.97 14.21
N ALA A 453 -10.37 3.78 14.76
CA ALA A 453 -11.55 2.95 14.50
C ALA A 453 -12.85 3.63 14.99
N ALA A 454 -13.94 3.45 14.24
CA ALA A 454 -15.28 3.88 14.64
C ALA A 454 -15.72 3.17 15.94
N PRO A 455 -16.46 3.86 16.83
CA PRO A 455 -16.97 5.23 16.69
C PRO A 455 -16.01 6.32 17.20
N ALA A 456 -14.80 5.97 17.66
CA ALA A 456 -13.88 6.92 18.27
C ALA A 456 -13.12 7.80 17.26
N GLY A 457 -12.99 7.34 16.02
CA GLY A 457 -12.32 8.09 14.96
C GLY A 457 -13.14 9.25 14.41
N THR A 458 -12.48 10.37 14.13
CA THR A 458 -13.06 11.53 13.45
C THR A 458 -12.69 11.52 11.96
N PRO A 459 -13.58 11.96 11.05
CA PRO A 459 -13.27 11.98 9.63
C PRO A 459 -12.06 12.82 9.28
N THR A 460 -11.25 12.32 8.34
CA THR A 460 -10.01 12.97 7.88
C THR A 460 -10.24 14.18 6.95
N SER A 461 -11.48 14.40 6.49
CA SER A 461 -11.84 15.53 5.64
C SER A 461 -13.30 15.95 5.82
N GLU A 462 -13.60 17.18 5.44
CA GLU A 462 -14.97 17.73 5.41
C GLU A 462 -15.90 16.94 4.47
N LEU A 463 -15.36 16.44 3.34
CA LEU A 463 -16.09 15.58 2.41
C LEU A 463 -16.66 14.35 3.12
N PHE A 464 -15.81 13.60 3.82
CA PHE A 464 -16.26 12.40 4.51
C PHE A 464 -17.08 12.74 5.76
N ALA A 465 -16.76 13.84 6.45
CA ALA A 465 -17.56 14.32 7.57
C ALA A 465 -19.01 14.62 7.16
N GLY A 466 -19.20 15.32 6.04
CA GLY A 466 -20.53 15.66 5.52
C GLY A 466 -21.33 14.43 5.11
N LEU A 467 -20.72 13.49 4.37
CA LEU A 467 -21.39 12.25 3.96
C LEU A 467 -21.75 11.35 5.15
N LEU A 468 -20.87 11.21 6.14
CA LEU A 468 -21.16 10.45 7.36
C LEU A 468 -22.25 11.10 8.19
N HIS A 469 -22.21 12.42 8.36
CA HIS A 469 -23.21 13.16 9.13
C HIS A 469 -24.62 13.00 8.56
N ARG A 470 -24.75 12.98 7.23
CA ARG A 470 -26.04 12.76 6.53
C ARG A 470 -26.45 11.28 6.44
N GLY A 471 -25.56 10.36 6.80
CA GLY A 471 -25.80 8.92 6.67
C GLY A 471 -25.74 8.39 5.23
N ASP A 472 -25.17 9.16 4.29
CA ASP A 472 -25.00 8.76 2.88
C ASP A 472 -24.01 7.58 2.72
N ILE A 473 -23.11 7.44 3.70
CA ILE A 473 -22.10 6.38 3.83
C ILE A 473 -22.05 5.89 5.28
N SER A 474 -21.48 4.70 5.50
CA SER A 474 -21.36 4.09 6.83
C SER A 474 -19.99 3.44 7.05
N ILE A 475 -19.63 3.29 8.32
CA ILE A 475 -18.41 2.61 8.78
C ILE A 475 -18.83 1.69 9.93
N ARG A 476 -18.40 0.43 9.87
CA ARG A 476 -18.73 -0.56 10.91
C ARG A 476 -17.97 -0.24 12.20
N PRO A 477 -18.53 -0.53 13.38
CA PRO A 477 -17.76 -0.45 14.62
C PRO A 477 -16.47 -1.27 14.55
N GLY A 478 -15.34 -0.65 14.88
CA GLY A 478 -14.01 -1.27 14.77
C GLY A 478 -13.26 -1.01 13.46
N ASP A 479 -13.94 -0.58 12.40
CA ASP A 479 -13.33 -0.25 11.11
C ASP A 479 -12.99 1.26 11.01
N ARG A 480 -12.12 1.60 10.06
CA ARG A 480 -11.74 2.98 9.69
C ARG A 480 -12.20 3.36 8.29
N GLY A 481 -12.37 2.40 7.40
CA GLY A 481 -12.81 2.61 6.02
C GLY A 481 -14.30 2.42 5.82
N LEU A 482 -14.75 2.92 4.67
CA LEU A 482 -16.14 2.90 4.26
C LEU A 482 -16.63 1.48 3.98
N LEU A 483 -17.83 1.17 4.45
CA LEU A 483 -18.51 -0.04 4.05
C LEU A 483 -19.11 0.13 2.65
N THR A 484 -18.70 -0.72 1.73
CA THR A 484 -19.24 -0.81 0.37
C THR A 484 -19.80 -2.20 0.10
N ALA A 485 -20.60 -2.32 -0.96
CA ALA A 485 -20.87 -3.59 -1.62
C ALA A 485 -19.67 -4.02 -2.50
N SER A 486 -19.77 -5.21 -3.10
CA SER A 486 -18.71 -5.79 -3.94
C SER A 486 -18.43 -5.03 -5.24
N ASP A 487 -19.35 -4.20 -5.70
CA ASP A 487 -19.20 -3.30 -6.84
C ASP A 487 -18.74 -1.89 -6.45
N GLY A 488 -18.29 -1.71 -5.20
CA GLY A 488 -17.84 -0.44 -4.66
C GLY A 488 -18.97 0.50 -4.24
N THR A 489 -20.25 0.15 -4.44
CA THR A 489 -21.40 0.98 -4.04
C THR A 489 -21.38 1.22 -2.53
N CYS A 490 -21.44 2.46 -2.09
CA CYS A 490 -21.43 2.79 -0.66
C CYS A 490 -22.69 2.29 0.04
N ILE A 491 -22.53 1.78 1.26
CA ILE A 491 -23.66 1.41 2.13
C ILE A 491 -23.97 2.59 3.05
N ALA A 492 -25.21 3.07 3.01
CA ALA A 492 -25.72 4.15 3.85
C ALA A 492 -25.88 3.69 5.32
N LEU A 493 -26.04 4.65 6.24
CA LEU A 493 -26.18 4.36 7.68
C LEU A 493 -27.38 3.45 8.01
N ASN A 494 -28.44 3.54 7.21
CA ASN A 494 -29.64 2.69 7.34
C ASN A 494 -29.46 1.29 6.72
N GLY A 495 -28.27 0.95 6.21
CA GLY A 495 -27.96 -0.32 5.56
C GLY A 495 -28.34 -0.41 4.08
N SER A 496 -28.99 0.60 3.52
CA SER A 496 -29.35 0.63 2.09
C SER A 496 -28.14 0.92 1.20
N ARG A 497 -28.20 0.46 -0.05
CA ARG A 497 -27.20 0.76 -1.07
C ARG A 497 -27.42 2.16 -1.63
N ASN A 498 -26.35 2.94 -1.73
CA ASN A 498 -26.39 4.24 -2.39
C ASN A 498 -26.05 4.07 -3.87
N GLU A 499 -27.04 3.74 -4.69
CA GLU A 499 -26.87 3.34 -6.11
C GLU A 499 -26.22 4.40 -7.02
N SER A 500 -25.90 5.59 -6.49
CA SER A 500 -25.27 6.69 -7.21
C SER A 500 -23.96 7.19 -6.58
N LEU A 501 -23.45 6.49 -5.56
CA LEU A 501 -22.24 6.84 -4.82
C LEU A 501 -21.41 5.58 -4.56
N ALA A 502 -20.20 5.53 -5.11
CA ALA A 502 -19.27 4.43 -4.96
C ALA A 502 -17.95 4.89 -4.32
N ALA A 503 -17.23 3.97 -3.68
CA ALA A 503 -15.88 4.19 -3.18
C ALA A 503 -14.97 3.01 -3.53
N LEU A 504 -13.71 3.30 -3.88
CA LEU A 504 -12.71 2.31 -4.25
C LEU A 504 -11.35 2.66 -3.63
N GLY A 505 -10.59 1.62 -3.27
CA GLY A 505 -9.20 1.77 -2.84
C GLY A 505 -9.06 2.06 -1.35
N ARG A 506 -8.01 2.78 -0.95
CA ARG A 506 -7.70 3.01 0.47
C ARG A 506 -8.85 3.59 1.33
N PRO A 507 -9.84 4.36 0.81
CA PRO A 507 -11.01 4.76 1.60
C PRO A 507 -11.86 3.59 2.12
N THR A 508 -11.79 2.42 1.47
CA THR A 508 -12.56 1.20 1.82
C THR A 508 -11.72 0.17 2.57
N GLU A 509 -10.51 0.54 3.01
CA GLU A 509 -9.64 -0.37 3.78
C GLU A 509 -10.22 -0.67 5.17
N ASP A 510 -9.96 -1.88 5.67
CA ASP A 510 -10.56 -2.55 6.82
C ASP A 510 -11.71 -3.48 6.38
N PRO A 511 -12.82 -3.02 5.77
CA PRO A 511 -13.74 -3.92 5.09
C PRO A 511 -13.05 -4.76 4.03
N THR A 512 -12.19 -4.15 3.22
CA THR A 512 -11.39 -4.85 2.20
C THR A 512 -9.90 -4.61 2.48
N LEU A 513 -9.07 -5.65 2.32
CA LEU A 513 -7.65 -5.61 2.68
C LEU A 513 -6.74 -5.32 1.49
N GLY A 514 -5.64 -4.63 1.69
CA GLY A 514 -4.55 -4.51 0.73
C GLY A 514 -4.84 -3.58 -0.44
N HIS A 515 -5.54 -2.46 -0.25
CA HIS A 515 -5.75 -1.48 -1.33
C HIS A 515 -4.52 -0.61 -1.64
N ASP A 516 -3.45 -0.72 -0.85
CA ASP A 516 -2.18 -0.02 -1.06
C ASP A 516 -1.26 -0.67 -2.13
N THR A 517 -1.86 -1.42 -3.05
CA THR A 517 -1.16 -2.12 -4.14
C THR A 517 -1.49 -1.54 -5.51
N LEU A 518 -0.51 -1.56 -6.41
CA LEU A 518 -0.72 -1.38 -7.85
C LEU A 518 -1.21 -2.65 -8.55
N ASN A 519 -1.26 -3.78 -7.84
CA ASN A 519 -1.87 -4.99 -8.37
C ASN A 519 -3.37 -4.77 -8.58
N ARG A 520 -3.79 -4.57 -9.83
CA ARG A 520 -5.21 -4.42 -10.14
C ARG A 520 -6.01 -5.73 -10.10
N SER A 521 -5.37 -6.90 -10.17
CA SER A 521 -6.06 -8.19 -10.11
C SER A 521 -6.41 -8.63 -8.68
N LEU A 522 -5.83 -7.97 -7.66
CA LEU A 522 -6.12 -8.28 -6.26
C LEU A 522 -7.58 -7.93 -5.88
N HIS A 523 -8.17 -6.97 -6.58
CA HIS A 523 -9.42 -6.30 -6.22
C HIS A 523 -10.36 -6.24 -7.42
N GLY A 524 -11.54 -6.85 -7.32
CA GLY A 524 -12.52 -6.91 -8.42
C GLY A 524 -13.46 -5.71 -8.52
N GLU A 525 -13.49 -4.83 -7.52
CA GLU A 525 -14.54 -3.81 -7.39
C GLU A 525 -14.58 -2.82 -8.55
N HIS A 526 -13.42 -2.47 -9.11
CA HIS A 526 -13.34 -1.57 -10.26
C HIS A 526 -14.01 -2.14 -11.53
N LEU A 527 -13.93 -3.46 -11.73
CA LEU A 527 -14.59 -4.16 -12.85
C LEU A 527 -16.10 -4.25 -12.63
N LEU A 528 -16.52 -4.57 -11.40
CA LEU A 528 -17.92 -4.69 -11.02
C LEU A 528 -18.62 -3.33 -11.04
N TRP A 529 -17.95 -2.27 -10.57
CA TRP A 529 -18.42 -0.89 -10.70
C TRP A 529 -18.63 -0.53 -12.17
N ALA A 530 -17.63 -0.77 -13.02
CA ALA A 530 -17.72 -0.50 -14.45
C ALA A 530 -18.88 -1.25 -15.12
N GLN A 531 -19.09 -2.52 -14.75
CA GLN A 531 -20.21 -3.32 -15.22
C GLN A 531 -21.57 -2.75 -14.79
N ARG A 532 -21.70 -2.32 -13.53
CA ARG A 532 -22.92 -1.68 -13.01
C ARG A 532 -23.24 -0.40 -13.78
N ILE A 533 -22.26 0.48 -13.97
CA ILE A 533 -22.44 1.74 -14.71
C ILE A 533 -22.81 1.46 -16.17
N ALA A 534 -22.17 0.51 -16.84
CA ALA A 534 -22.52 0.11 -18.21
C ALA A 534 -23.95 -0.43 -18.32
N GLY A 535 -24.41 -1.20 -17.32
CA GLY A 535 -25.81 -1.65 -17.22
C GLY A 535 -26.78 -0.47 -17.10
N LEU A 536 -26.52 0.46 -16.18
CA LEU A 536 -27.35 1.67 -16.00
C LEU A 536 -27.45 2.53 -17.27
N ILE A 537 -26.35 2.63 -18.03
CA ILE A 537 -26.35 3.34 -19.31
C ILE A 537 -27.30 2.63 -20.29
N THR A 538 -27.15 1.32 -20.44
CA THR A 538 -27.94 0.50 -21.36
C THR A 538 -29.44 0.56 -21.03
N ASP A 539 -29.80 0.46 -19.75
CA ASP A 539 -31.21 0.53 -19.31
C ASP A 539 -31.84 1.90 -19.62
N ARG A 540 -31.10 3.01 -19.41
CA ARG A 540 -31.56 4.37 -19.74
C ARG A 540 -31.77 4.63 -21.24
N LEU A 541 -31.31 3.74 -22.12
CA LEU A 541 -31.50 3.87 -23.57
C LEU A 541 -32.66 3.02 -24.07
N ASN A 542 -32.99 1.96 -23.35
CA ASN A 542 -34.12 1.08 -23.64
C ASN A 542 -35.45 1.66 -23.11
N HIS A 543 -35.39 2.72 -22.30
CA HIS A 543 -36.50 3.47 -21.73
C HIS A 543 -36.41 4.93 -22.17
#